data_AF-A0A920QXN3-F1
#
_entry.id   AF-A0A920QXN3-F1
#
_cell.length_a   1.000
_cell.length_b   1.000
_cell.length_c   1.000
_cell.angle_alpha   90.00
_cell.angle_beta   90.00
_cell.angle_gamma   90.00
#
_symmetry.space_group_name_H-M   'P 1'
#
loop_
_entity.id
_entity.type
_entity.pdbx_description
1 polymer ?
#
loop_
_entity_poly.entity_id
_entity_poly.type
_entity_poly.pdbx_seq_one_letter_code
_entity_poly.pdbx_strand_id
1 'polypeptide(L)'
;MIRPVVDQEREEQIISPHHDPELIARRVDDGSARMAFIMRPVPLDEFVSIVTRGWRLPAKTTNFFPKPPAGAVIQQFGETL
;
A
#
# COMPACT_ATOMS: atom_id res chain seq x y z
N MET A 1 -16.53 6.13 -13.25
CA MET A 1 -15.08 5.82 -13.26
C MET A 1 -14.39 6.87 -12.42
N ILE A 2 -13.74 6.50 -11.31
CA ILE A 2 -12.94 7.44 -10.52
C ILE A 2 -11.64 7.69 -11.29
N ARG A 3 -11.27 8.96 -11.50
CA ARG A 3 -10.03 9.35 -12.15
C ARG A 3 -9.07 9.91 -11.10
N PRO A 4 -7.76 9.66 -11.22
CA PRO A 4 -6.78 10.26 -10.32
C PRO A 4 -6.79 11.79 -10.47
N VAL A 5 -6.69 12.48 -9.35
CA VAL A 5 -6.62 13.96 -9.30
C VAL A 5 -5.17 14.45 -9.36
N VAL A 6 -4.22 13.60 -8.96
CA VAL A 6 -2.77 13.83 -9.02
C VAL A 6 -2.11 12.73 -9.85
N ASP A 7 -0.99 13.05 -10.49
CA ASP A 7 -0.16 12.05 -11.16
C ASP A 7 0.53 11.11 -10.15
N GLN A 8 1.08 10.00 -10.65
CA GLN A 8 1.68 8.96 -9.81
C GLN A 8 2.91 9.45 -9.04
N GLU A 9 3.80 10.21 -9.69
CA GLU A 9 5.02 10.72 -9.05
C GLU A 9 4.65 11.63 -7.87
N ARG A 10 3.68 12.52 -8.07
CA ARG A 10 3.19 13.38 -7.03
C ARG A 10 2.45 12.60 -5.94
N GLU A 11 1.69 11.57 -6.30
CA GLU A 11 1.04 10.67 -5.32
C GLU A 11 2.06 10.06 -4.36
N GLU A 12 3.17 9.55 -4.89
CA GLU A 12 4.25 8.92 -4.10
C GLU A 12 4.95 9.92 -3.16
N GLN A 13 4.96 11.21 -3.51
CA GLN A 13 5.52 12.27 -2.67
C GLN A 13 4.59 12.74 -1.55
N ILE A 14 3.26 12.65 -1.74
CA ILE A 14 2.28 13.25 -0.81
C ILE A 14 1.46 12.21 -0.03
N ILE A 15 1.43 10.95 -0.46
CA ILE A 15 0.73 9.86 0.21
C ILE A 15 1.73 8.86 0.76
N SER A 16 1.71 8.66 2.08
CA SER A 16 2.60 7.74 2.79
C SER A 16 1.80 6.63 3.50
N PRO A 17 1.67 5.43 2.91
CA PRO A 17 0.92 4.32 3.50
C PRO A 17 1.70 3.66 4.65
N HIS A 18 1.06 3.54 5.82
CA HIS A 18 1.62 2.87 6.99
C HIS A 18 0.55 2.03 7.70
N HIS A 19 0.99 0.97 8.39
CA HIS A 19 0.12 0.09 9.19
C HIS A 19 0.30 0.26 10.69
N ASP A 20 1.26 1.08 11.12
CA ASP A 20 1.56 1.37 12.52
C ASP A 20 0.77 2.61 12.96
N PRO A 21 -0.24 2.48 13.85
CA PRO A 21 -1.06 3.60 14.29
C PRO A 21 -0.28 4.62 15.12
N GLU A 22 0.76 4.21 15.85
CA GLU A 22 1.56 5.11 16.69
C GLU A 22 2.44 6.01 15.83
N LEU A 23 3.05 5.45 14.79
CA LEU A 23 3.79 6.23 13.79
C LEU A 23 2.88 7.24 13.08
N ILE A 24 1.66 6.82 12.71
CA ILE A 24 0.69 7.69 12.04
C ILE A 24 0.29 8.85 12.95
N ALA A 25 -0.04 8.57 14.22
CA ALA A 25 -0.41 9.60 15.19
C ALA A 25 0.71 10.62 15.38
N ARG A 26 1.95 10.15 15.61
CA ARG A 26 3.13 11.03 15.76
C ARG A 26 3.32 11.96 14.58
N ARG A 27 3.15 11.47 13.35
CA ARG A 27 3.32 12.30 12.14
C ARG A 27 2.28 13.39 11.99
N VAL A 28 1.06 13.13 12.47
CA VAL A 28 0.01 14.16 12.49
C VAL A 28 0.31 15.18 13.59
N ASP A 29 0.71 14.71 14.76
CA ASP A 29 1.02 15.56 15.92
C ASP A 29 2.23 16.46 15.70
N ASP A 30 3.28 15.97 15.04
CA ASP A 30 4.50 16.72 14.74
C ASP A 30 4.41 17.59 13.47
N GLY A 31 3.30 17.49 12.73
CA GLY A 31 3.03 18.27 11.53
C GLY A 31 3.72 17.78 10.24
N SER A 32 4.43 16.64 10.28
CA SER A 32 5.02 16.01 9.09
C SER A 32 3.95 15.42 8.14
N ALA A 33 2.77 15.10 8.66
CA ALA A 33 1.57 14.77 7.90
C ALA A 33 0.44 15.76 8.23
N ARG A 34 -0.33 16.16 7.21
CA ARG A 34 -1.48 17.06 7.38
C ARG A 34 -2.75 16.36 7.85
N MET A 35 -2.91 15.10 7.49
CA MET A 35 -4.09 14.29 7.76
C MET A 35 -3.72 12.81 7.63
N ALA A 36 -4.45 11.96 8.35
CA ALA A 36 -4.38 10.51 8.21
C ALA A 36 -5.77 9.91 7.92
N PHE A 37 -5.79 8.83 7.16
CA PHE A 37 -6.97 8.01 6.93
C PHE A 37 -6.72 6.61 7.50
N ILE A 38 -7.55 6.19 8.46
CA ILE A 38 -7.49 4.86 9.05
C ILE A 38 -8.62 4.03 8.46
N MET A 39 -8.28 2.86 7.92
CA MET A 39 -9.22 1.96 7.27
C MET A 39 -9.26 0.62 7.99
N ARG A 40 -10.41 -0.04 7.99
CA ARG A 40 -10.51 -1.42 8.47
C ARG A 40 -9.75 -2.33 7.51
N PRO A 41 -9.00 -3.34 8.02
CA PRO A 41 -8.37 -4.33 7.17
C PRO A 41 -9.42 -5.12 6.39
N VAL A 42 -9.09 -5.51 5.17
CA VAL A 42 -9.95 -6.39 4.35
C VAL A 42 -9.83 -7.82 4.91
N PRO A 43 -10.94 -8.47 5.30
CA PRO A 43 -10.95 -9.87 5.70
C PRO A 43 -10.36 -10.79 4.61
N LEU A 44 -9.68 -11.87 5.02
CA LEU A 44 -9.01 -12.76 4.07
C LEU A 44 -9.98 -13.47 3.12
N ASP A 45 -11.14 -13.89 3.61
CA ASP A 45 -12.21 -14.50 2.83
C ASP A 45 -12.79 -13.53 1.79
N GLU A 46 -12.99 -12.27 2.17
CA GLU A 46 -13.40 -11.21 1.25
C GLU A 46 -12.33 -10.94 0.19
N PHE A 47 -11.06 -10.83 0.60
CA PHE A 47 -9.92 -10.71 -0.31
C PHE A 47 -9.91 -11.83 -1.35
N VAL A 48 -10.00 -13.09 -0.90
CA VAL A 48 -10.01 -14.28 -1.78
C VAL A 48 -11.21 -14.24 -2.73
N SER A 49 -12.39 -13.90 -2.24
CA SER A 49 -13.60 -13.78 -3.07
C SER A 49 -13.47 -12.72 -4.17
N ILE A 50 -12.87 -11.56 -3.87
CA ILE A 50 -12.64 -10.48 -4.84
C ILE A 50 -11.67 -10.94 -5.94
N VAL A 51 -10.51 -11.47 -5.57
CA VAL A 51 -9.46 -11.82 -6.54
C VAL A 51 -9.84 -13.05 -7.38
N THR A 52 -10.55 -14.02 -6.82
CA THR A 52 -11.02 -15.21 -7.56
C THR A 52 -12.08 -14.87 -8.61
N ARG A 53 -12.82 -13.77 -8.44
CA ARG A 53 -13.76 -13.22 -9.44
C ARG A 53 -13.06 -12.40 -10.53
N GLY A 54 -11.74 -12.29 -10.51
CA GLY A 54 -10.96 -11.48 -11.46
C GLY A 54 -11.04 -9.97 -11.18
N TRP A 55 -11.56 -9.55 -10.02
CA TRP A 55 -11.59 -8.15 -9.62
C TRP A 55 -10.30 -7.74 -8.91
N ARG A 56 -10.04 -6.44 -8.87
CA ARG A 56 -8.87 -5.84 -8.23
C ARG A 56 -9.28 -4.99 -7.05
N LEU A 57 -8.55 -5.11 -5.96
CA LEU A 57 -8.61 -4.15 -4.85
C LEU A 57 -7.91 -2.85 -5.26
N PRO A 58 -8.26 -1.71 -4.64
CA PRO A 58 -7.48 -0.49 -4.77
C PRO A 58 -6.04 -0.72 -4.30
N ALA A 59 -5.09 0.01 -4.90
CA ALA A 59 -3.69 -0.05 -4.49
C ALA A 59 -3.53 0.26 -2.99
N LYS A 60 -2.53 -0.35 -2.35
CA LYS A 60 -2.18 -0.12 -0.93
C LYS A 60 -3.30 -0.47 0.08
N THR A 61 -4.30 -1.26 -0.31
CA THR A 61 -5.42 -1.69 0.56
C THR A 61 -5.06 -2.87 1.49
N THR A 62 -4.11 -3.71 1.08
CA THR A 62 -3.72 -4.92 1.83
C THR A 62 -2.25 -4.86 2.24
N ASN A 63 -1.97 -5.19 3.50
CA ASN A 63 -0.62 -5.42 4.01
C ASN A 63 -0.52 -6.85 4.55
N PHE A 64 0.19 -7.74 3.85
CA PHE A 64 0.33 -9.13 4.27
C PHE A 64 1.50 -9.27 5.26
N PHE A 65 1.19 -9.73 6.47
CA PHE A 65 2.18 -9.97 7.52
C PHE A 65 1.97 -11.35 8.20
N PRO A 66 3.01 -12.19 8.32
CA PRO A 66 4.32 -12.03 7.69
C PRO A 66 4.18 -12.00 6.17
N LYS A 67 5.14 -11.39 5.47
CA LYS A 67 5.12 -11.41 4.00
C LYS A 67 5.04 -12.88 3.56
N PRO A 68 4.13 -13.22 2.62
CA PRO A 68 4.07 -14.58 2.10
C PRO A 68 5.47 -14.97 1.60
N PRO A 69 5.87 -16.25 1.72
CA PRO A 69 7.09 -16.74 1.10
C PRO A 69 6.94 -16.64 -0.43
N ALA A 70 7.13 -15.44 -0.95
CA ALA A 70 7.26 -15.15 -2.35
C ALA A 70 8.74 -15.37 -2.67
N GLY A 71 9.04 -16.38 -3.48
CA GLY A 71 10.36 -16.58 -4.06
C GLY A 71 10.68 -15.44 -5.03
N ALA A 72 10.95 -14.25 -4.51
CA ALA A 72 11.46 -13.14 -5.30
C ALA A 72 12.96 -13.36 -5.50
N VAL A 73 13.34 -13.87 -6.67
CA VAL A 73 14.74 -13.82 -7.12
C VAL A 73 14.95 -12.44 -7.71
N ILE A 74 15.62 -11.56 -6.96
CA ILE A 74 16.12 -10.29 -7.50
C ILE A 74 17.44 -10.61 -8.19
N GLN A 75 17.43 -10.69 -9.52
CA GLN A 75 18.66 -10.77 -10.30
C GLN A 75 19.33 -9.39 -10.30
N GLN A 76 20.53 -9.31 -9.73
CA GLN A 76 21.38 -8.13 -9.90
C GLN A 76 22.06 -8.24 -11.26
N PHE A 77 21.56 -7.51 -12.25
CA PHE A 77 22.31 -7.32 -13.49
C PHE A 77 23.50 -6.41 -13.19
N GLY A 78 24.71 -6.89 -13.48
CA GLY A 78 25.91 -6.04 -13.50
C GLY A 78 25.85 -5.05 -14.67
N GLU A 79 26.88 -4.23 -14.83
CA GLU A 79 26.92 -3.21 -15.89
C GLU A 79 26.85 -3.76 -17.33
N THR A 80 26.97 -5.08 -17.51
CA THR A 80 26.82 -5.75 -18.81
C THR A 80 25.99 -7.03 -18.64
N LEU A 81 25.00 -7.22 -19.52
CA LEU A 81 24.25 -8.46 -19.69
C LEU A 81 25.14 -9.59 -20.24
#